data_AF-A0AAU8DGH5-F1
#
_entry.id   AF-A0AAU8DGH5-F1
#
_cell.length_a   1.000
_cell.length_b   1.000
_cell.length_c   1.000
_cell.angle_alpha   90.00
_cell.angle_beta   90.00
_cell.angle_gamma   90.00
#
_symmetry.space_group_name_H-M   'P 1'
#
loop_
_entity.id
_entity.type
_entity.pdbx_description
1 polymer ?
#
loop_
_entity_poly.entity_id
_entity_poly.type
_entity_poly.pdbx_seq_one_letter_code
_entity_poly.pdbx_strand_id
1 'polypeptide(L)'
;MEAAAIWDAADTAAVDAACAGWDGKGKQRPESAHLQLVTSPATQLVDRDTALVMLRSRVRDADDQREFLDSAVADLAWVVAADFEDQGRARELVNAVTIAFTALELSDFSPEEPIEPKRQAILTAIDALEQATN
;
A
#
# COMPACT_ATOMS: atom_id res chain seq x y z
N MET A 1 8.97 -25.21 -2.19
CA MET A 1 8.90 -25.70 -0.79
C MET A 1 9.82 -24.93 0.14
N GLU A 2 11.03 -24.55 -0.28
CA GLU A 2 12.01 -23.89 0.59
C GLU A 2 11.65 -22.45 0.99
N ALA A 3 11.15 -21.62 0.07
CA ALA A 3 10.82 -20.22 0.35
C ALA A 3 9.70 -20.03 1.40
N ALA A 4 8.66 -20.85 1.36
CA ALA A 4 7.56 -20.80 2.35
C ALA A 4 8.05 -21.19 3.75
N ALA A 5 8.91 -22.20 3.86
CA ALA A 5 9.48 -22.60 5.14
C ALA A 5 10.43 -21.54 5.73
N ILE A 6 11.21 -20.86 4.87
CA ILE A 6 12.05 -19.74 5.27
C ILE A 6 11.18 -18.58 5.80
N TRP A 7 10.06 -18.32 5.13
CA TRP A 7 9.11 -17.28 5.53
C TRP A 7 8.48 -17.56 6.90
N ASP A 8 7.93 -18.77 7.09
CA ASP A 8 7.33 -19.18 8.36
C ASP A 8 8.33 -19.12 9.52
N ALA A 9 9.59 -19.52 9.27
CA ALA A 9 10.65 -19.43 10.26
C ALA A 9 10.99 -17.98 10.63
N ALA A 10 11.05 -17.08 9.63
CA ALA A 10 11.30 -15.67 9.86
C ALA A 10 10.15 -15.00 10.65
N ASP A 11 8.90 -15.31 10.29
CA ASP A 11 7.72 -14.77 10.98
C ASP A 11 7.66 -15.24 12.43
N THR A 12 7.90 -16.54 12.66
CA THR A 12 8.00 -17.12 14.02
C THR A 12 9.08 -16.42 14.85
N ALA A 13 10.27 -16.22 14.28
CA ALA A 13 11.38 -15.55 14.95
C ALA A 13 11.07 -14.09 15.28
N ALA A 14 10.33 -13.38 14.41
CA ALA A 14 9.89 -12.02 14.66
C ALA A 14 8.87 -11.95 15.81
N VAL A 15 7.90 -12.87 15.88
CA VAL A 15 6.97 -12.97 17.02
C VAL A 15 7.73 -13.27 18.31
N ASP A 16 8.69 -14.20 18.28
CA ASP A 16 9.53 -14.52 19.45
C ASP A 16 10.30 -13.32 19.96
N ALA A 17 10.93 -12.56 19.06
CA ALA A 17 11.65 -11.35 19.41
C ALA A 17 10.72 -10.28 20.00
N ALA A 18 9.54 -10.06 19.42
CA ALA A 18 8.55 -9.11 19.91
C ALA A 18 7.99 -9.49 21.30
N CYS A 19 7.89 -10.79 21.58
CA CYS A 19 7.39 -11.33 22.84
C CYS A 19 8.49 -11.56 23.90
N ALA A 20 9.75 -11.25 23.59
CA ALA A 20 10.85 -11.49 24.50
C ALA A 20 10.65 -10.74 25.83
N GLY A 21 10.66 -11.47 26.95
CA GLY A 21 10.46 -10.90 28.29
C GLY A 21 9.00 -10.62 28.66
N TRP A 22 8.02 -11.05 27.87
CA TRP A 22 6.61 -11.00 28.29
C TRP A 22 6.36 -11.97 29.45
N ASP A 23 5.66 -11.52 30.48
CA ASP A 23 5.28 -12.32 31.66
C ASP A 23 3.97 -13.11 31.46
N GLY A 24 3.38 -13.01 30.27
CA GLY A 24 2.17 -13.74 29.85
C GLY A 24 0.87 -13.26 30.52
N LYS A 25 0.91 -12.25 31.39
CA LYS A 25 -0.30 -11.78 32.09
C LYS A 25 -1.04 -10.73 31.27
N GLY A 26 -2.26 -11.09 30.85
CA GLY A 26 -3.17 -10.16 30.17
C GLY A 26 -2.79 -9.80 28.73
N LYS A 27 -1.81 -10.50 28.13
CA LYS A 27 -1.42 -10.33 26.73
C LYS A 27 -1.58 -11.66 25.99
N GLN A 28 -2.28 -11.64 24.86
CA GLN A 28 -2.31 -12.78 23.94
C GLN A 28 -1.08 -12.68 23.02
N ARG A 29 -0.32 -13.78 22.95
CA ARG A 29 0.78 -13.88 22.00
C ARG A 29 0.21 -13.84 20.56
N PRO A 30 0.72 -12.97 19.66
CA PRO A 30 0.32 -12.96 18.27
C PRO A 30 0.62 -14.29 17.58
N GLU A 31 -0.26 -14.71 16.66
CA GLU A 31 -0.03 -15.92 15.85
C GLU A 31 1.00 -15.68 14.73
N SER A 32 1.15 -14.42 14.31
CA SER A 32 2.07 -14.01 13.25
C SER A 32 2.62 -12.61 13.51
N ALA A 33 3.81 -12.32 12.98
CA ALA A 33 4.36 -10.97 12.93
C ALA A 33 3.87 -10.19 11.70
N HIS A 34 3.05 -10.82 10.85
CA HIS A 34 2.55 -10.27 9.60
C HIS A 34 3.67 -9.69 8.74
N LEU A 35 4.79 -10.42 8.62
CA LEU A 35 5.87 -10.00 7.76
C LEU A 35 5.33 -9.73 6.34
N GLN A 36 5.91 -8.74 5.68
CA GLN A 36 5.62 -8.41 4.29
C GLN A 36 6.89 -8.46 3.46
N LEU A 37 6.81 -9.05 2.26
CA LEU A 37 7.96 -9.17 1.38
C LEU A 37 8.28 -7.79 0.79
N VAL A 38 9.54 -7.38 0.94
CA VAL A 38 10.05 -6.18 0.29
C VAL A 38 10.56 -6.56 -1.10
N THR A 39 9.73 -6.35 -2.12
CA THR A 39 10.08 -6.55 -3.54
C THR A 39 10.51 -5.25 -4.23
N SER A 40 10.07 -4.10 -3.69
CA SER A 40 10.44 -2.76 -4.16
C SER A 40 10.78 -1.88 -2.96
N PRO A 41 12.04 -1.91 -2.49
CA PRO A 41 12.47 -1.09 -1.35
C PRO A 41 12.20 0.41 -1.55
N ALA A 42 12.30 0.90 -2.78
CA ALA A 42 12.10 2.31 -3.13
C ALA A 42 10.65 2.79 -2.96
N THR A 43 9.68 1.89 -2.87
CA THR A 43 8.26 2.22 -2.68
C THR A 43 7.73 1.73 -1.34
N GLN A 44 8.25 0.62 -0.82
CA GLN A 44 7.75 -0.02 0.40
C GLN A 44 8.42 0.47 1.69
N LEU A 45 9.60 1.10 1.62
CA LEU A 45 10.37 1.53 2.80
C LEU A 45 10.44 3.05 2.95
N VAL A 46 9.64 3.80 2.20
CA VAL A 46 9.52 5.25 2.37
C VAL A 46 8.61 5.56 3.55
N ASP A 47 8.73 6.77 4.12
CA ASP A 47 7.77 7.23 5.12
C ASP A 47 6.42 7.60 4.48
N ARG A 48 5.40 7.73 5.32
CA ARG A 48 4.02 8.05 4.93
C ARG A 48 3.91 9.32 4.08
N ASP A 49 4.59 10.39 4.48
CA ASP A 49 4.49 11.69 3.80
C ASP A 49 5.16 11.62 2.42
N THR A 50 6.30 10.95 2.33
CA THR A 50 6.98 10.64 1.07
C THR A 50 6.10 9.78 0.17
N ALA A 51 5.40 8.78 0.71
CA ALA A 51 4.47 7.95 -0.06
C ALA A 51 3.32 8.77 -0.67
N LEU A 52 2.72 9.68 0.10
CA LEU A 52 1.69 10.60 -0.37
C LEU A 52 2.19 11.53 -1.48
N VAL A 53 3.40 12.07 -1.34
CA VAL A 53 4.04 12.90 -2.38
C VAL A 53 4.26 12.07 -3.65
N MET A 54 4.74 10.83 -3.52
CA MET A 54 4.98 9.93 -4.64
C MET A 54 3.69 9.51 -5.35
N LEU A 55 2.60 9.24 -4.63
CA LEU A 55 1.28 8.98 -5.19
C LEU A 55 0.78 10.20 -5.99
N ARG A 56 0.83 11.39 -5.39
CA ARG A 56 0.40 12.63 -6.05
C ARG A 56 1.25 12.99 -7.27
N SER A 57 2.55 12.64 -7.28
CA SER A 57 3.39 12.83 -8.47
C SER A 57 2.95 11.94 -9.62
N ARG A 58 2.68 10.67 -9.36
CA ARG A 58 2.19 9.73 -10.38
C ARG A 58 0.92 10.22 -11.08
N VAL A 59 0.01 10.89 -10.36
CA VAL A 59 -1.19 11.49 -10.99
C VAL A 59 -0.83 12.59 -11.99
N ARG A 60 0.17 13.42 -11.66
CA ARG A 60 0.63 14.51 -12.53
C ARG A 60 1.40 13.97 -13.73
N ASP A 61 2.20 12.95 -13.51
CA ASP A 61 3.12 12.37 -14.49
C ASP A 61 2.43 11.32 -15.38
N ALA A 62 1.14 11.03 -15.14
CA ALA A 62 0.37 10.00 -15.84
C ALA A 62 0.23 10.20 -17.36
N ASP A 63 0.44 11.42 -17.89
CA ASP A 63 0.48 11.63 -19.35
C ASP A 63 1.85 11.26 -19.95
N ASP A 64 2.91 11.30 -19.15
CA ASP A 64 4.30 11.11 -19.60
C ASP A 64 4.78 9.66 -19.41
N GLN A 65 4.16 8.92 -18.48
CA GLN A 65 4.55 7.56 -18.13
C GLN A 65 3.64 6.53 -18.81
N ARG A 66 4.19 5.91 -19.88
CA ARG A 66 3.58 4.82 -20.66
C ARG A 66 3.67 3.44 -19.98
N GLU A 67 3.93 3.38 -18.67
CA GLU A 67 4.02 2.11 -17.99
C GLU A 67 2.63 1.58 -17.68
N PHE A 68 2.31 0.43 -18.28
CA PHE A 68 1.04 -0.23 -18.10
C PHE A 68 0.98 -0.90 -16.72
N LEU A 69 0.07 -0.46 -15.85
CA LEU A 69 -0.21 -1.02 -14.52
C LEU A 69 0.97 -0.88 -13.53
N ASP A 70 1.19 0.33 -13.03
CA ASP A 70 2.24 0.63 -12.04
C ASP A 70 1.92 -0.02 -10.69
N SER A 71 2.59 -1.14 -10.39
CA SER A 71 2.44 -1.85 -9.11
C SER A 71 2.90 -1.03 -7.91
N ALA A 72 3.69 0.03 -8.11
CA ALA A 72 4.10 0.93 -7.03
C ALA A 72 2.94 1.69 -6.40
N VAL A 73 1.83 1.91 -7.12
CA VAL A 73 0.65 2.59 -6.58
C VAL A 73 0.10 1.83 -5.37
N ALA A 74 -0.05 0.51 -5.48
CA ALA A 74 -0.57 -0.31 -4.40
C ALA A 74 0.41 -0.34 -3.21
N ASP A 75 1.72 -0.49 -3.48
CA ASP A 75 2.75 -0.46 -2.44
C ASP A 75 2.73 0.85 -1.64
N LEU A 76 2.70 1.99 -2.33
CA LEU A 76 2.69 3.31 -1.70
C LEU A 76 1.40 3.55 -0.91
N ALA A 77 0.25 3.12 -1.43
CA ALA A 77 -1.02 3.24 -0.70
C ALA A 77 -1.02 2.40 0.59
N TRP A 78 -0.41 1.21 0.56
CA TRP A 78 -0.22 0.41 1.78
C TRP A 78 0.72 1.06 2.79
N VAL A 79 1.79 1.74 2.33
CA VAL A 79 2.66 2.52 3.22
C VAL A 79 1.87 3.63 3.93
N VAL A 80 0.96 4.32 3.23
CA VAL A 80 0.11 5.35 3.86
C VAL A 80 -0.85 4.76 4.90
N ALA A 81 -1.31 3.53 4.69
CA ALA A 81 -2.26 2.85 5.57
C ALA A 81 -1.61 1.99 6.67
N ALA A 82 -0.27 1.95 6.77
CA ALA A 82 0.46 0.98 7.58
C ALA A 82 0.04 0.98 9.06
N ASP A 83 -0.18 2.16 9.62
CA ASP A 83 -0.53 2.35 11.04
C ASP A 83 -2.05 2.45 11.30
N PHE A 84 -2.88 2.21 10.28
CA PHE A 84 -4.32 2.35 10.42
C PHE A 84 -4.94 1.13 11.12
N GLU A 85 -5.62 1.34 12.24
CA GLU A 85 -6.11 0.24 13.09
C GLU A 85 -7.15 -0.65 12.38
N ASP A 86 -8.04 -0.06 11.58
CA ASP A 86 -9.07 -0.80 10.84
C ASP A 86 -8.50 -1.29 9.50
N GLN A 87 -7.91 -2.48 9.53
CA GLN A 87 -7.31 -3.14 8.37
C GLN A 87 -8.32 -3.48 7.26
N GLY A 88 -9.60 -3.67 7.62
CA GLY A 88 -10.67 -3.89 6.64
C GLY A 88 -10.91 -2.62 5.83
N ARG A 89 -11.05 -1.49 6.52
CA ARG A 89 -11.20 -0.17 5.90
C ARG A 89 -9.92 0.30 5.21
N ALA A 90 -8.74 -0.01 5.74
CA ALA A 90 -7.46 0.21 5.08
C ALA A 90 -7.45 -0.39 3.68
N ARG A 91 -7.85 -1.67 3.58
CA ARG A 91 -7.95 -2.40 2.32
C ARG A 91 -8.93 -1.74 1.34
N GLU A 92 -10.08 -1.28 1.82
CA GLU A 92 -11.07 -0.59 0.97
C GLU A 92 -10.50 0.70 0.38
N LEU A 93 -9.80 1.51 1.19
CA LEU A 93 -9.19 2.77 0.75
C LEU A 93 -8.04 2.54 -0.23
N VAL A 94 -7.16 1.57 0.06
CA VAL A 94 -6.07 1.18 -0.84
C VAL A 94 -6.62 0.67 -2.18
N ASN A 95 -7.69 -0.15 -2.15
CA ASN A 95 -8.35 -0.60 -3.37
C ASN A 95 -8.96 0.57 -4.16
N ALA A 96 -9.58 1.55 -3.49
CA ALA A 96 -10.13 2.72 -4.17
C ALA A 96 -9.06 3.52 -4.91
N VAL A 97 -7.89 3.74 -4.29
CA VAL A 97 -6.74 4.40 -4.95
C VAL A 97 -6.26 3.57 -6.14
N THR A 98 -6.06 2.27 -5.95
CA THR A 98 -5.54 1.38 -6.99
C THR A 98 -6.49 1.29 -8.19
N ILE A 99 -7.80 1.14 -7.96
CA ILE A 99 -8.81 1.07 -9.02
C ILE A 99 -8.87 2.39 -9.81
N ALA A 100 -8.80 3.53 -9.12
CA ALA A 100 -8.82 4.84 -9.78
C ALA A 100 -7.61 5.03 -10.70
N PHE A 101 -6.41 4.60 -10.26
CA PHE A 101 -5.21 4.60 -11.09
C PHE A 101 -5.35 3.66 -12.29
N THR A 102 -5.79 2.42 -12.08
CA THR A 102 -6.03 1.48 -13.18
C THR A 102 -7.02 2.04 -14.20
N ALA A 103 -8.08 2.72 -13.77
CA ALA A 103 -9.03 3.35 -14.70
C ALA A 103 -8.37 4.44 -15.57
N LEU A 104 -7.43 5.20 -15.00
CA LEU A 104 -6.64 6.18 -15.75
C LEU A 104 -5.70 5.50 -16.75
N GLU A 105 -4.91 4.52 -16.31
CA GLU A 105 -3.98 3.77 -17.17
C GLU A 105 -4.68 3.06 -18.34
N LEU A 106 -5.88 2.51 -18.10
CA LEU A 106 -6.68 1.87 -19.14
C LEU A 106 -7.30 2.86 -20.14
N SER A 107 -7.35 4.16 -19.82
CA SER A 107 -7.90 5.18 -20.72
C SER A 107 -7.05 5.37 -21.96
N ASP A 108 -5.77 4.98 -21.92
CA ASP A 108 -4.87 5.02 -23.07
C ASP A 108 -5.35 4.14 -24.23
N PHE A 109 -6.19 3.14 -23.96
CA PHE A 109 -6.82 2.34 -25.01
C PHE A 109 -7.96 3.07 -25.73
N SER A 110 -8.40 4.21 -25.22
CA SER A 110 -9.50 5.01 -25.76
C SER A 110 -9.12 6.50 -25.71
N PRO A 111 -8.33 6.99 -26.68
CA PRO A 111 -7.74 8.35 -26.66
C PRO A 111 -8.78 9.49 -26.68
N GLU A 112 -10.04 9.18 -27.01
CA GLU A 112 -11.16 10.12 -26.98
C GLU A 112 -11.74 10.32 -25.57
N GLU A 113 -11.40 9.45 -24.61
CA GLU A 113 -11.92 9.54 -23.25
C GLU A 113 -11.30 10.71 -22.48
N PRO A 114 -12.10 11.44 -21.70
CA PRO A 114 -11.57 12.51 -20.87
C PRO A 114 -10.71 11.94 -19.73
N ILE A 115 -9.49 12.47 -19.61
CA ILE A 115 -8.48 12.09 -18.61
C ILE A 115 -8.68 12.85 -17.28
N GLU A 116 -8.99 14.14 -17.35
CA GLU A 116 -9.02 15.01 -16.18
C GLU A 116 -10.01 14.56 -15.06
N PRO A 117 -11.22 14.06 -15.38
CA PRO A 117 -12.10 13.51 -14.35
C PRO A 117 -11.50 12.31 -13.60
N LYS A 118 -10.66 11.50 -14.27
CA LYS A 118 -10.02 10.33 -13.66
C LYS A 118 -8.87 10.75 -12.75
N ARG A 119 -8.07 11.74 -13.15
CA ARG A 119 -7.08 12.36 -12.24
C ARG A 119 -7.72 12.89 -10.98
N GLN A 120 -8.84 13.61 -11.10
CA GLN A 120 -9.56 14.13 -9.95
C GLN A 120 -10.11 13.00 -9.06
N ALA A 121 -10.58 11.90 -9.65
CA ALA A 121 -11.02 10.73 -8.90
C ALA A 121 -9.88 10.10 -8.09
N ILE A 122 -8.68 9.99 -8.69
CA ILE A 122 -7.49 9.50 -7.99
C ILE A 122 -7.10 10.42 -6.83
N LEU A 123 -7.03 11.74 -7.07
CA LEU A 123 -6.71 12.70 -6.01
C LEU A 123 -7.72 12.63 -4.87
N THR A 124 -9.00 12.48 -5.19
CA THR A 124 -10.07 12.32 -4.18
C THR A 124 -9.87 11.04 -3.37
N ALA A 125 -9.48 9.94 -4.01
CA ALA A 125 -9.19 8.67 -3.33
C ALA A 125 -7.94 8.78 -2.43
N ILE A 126 -6.88 9.46 -2.89
CA ILE A 126 -5.67 9.74 -2.09
C ILE A 126 -6.03 10.59 -0.88
N ASP A 127 -6.82 11.65 -1.06
CA ASP A 127 -7.22 12.53 0.05
C ASP A 127 -8.09 11.78 1.07
N ALA A 128 -8.97 10.89 0.62
CA ALA A 128 -9.77 10.04 1.51
C ALA A 128 -8.89 9.05 2.31
N LEU A 129 -7.88 8.45 1.66
CA LEU A 129 -6.90 7.61 2.32
C LEU A 129 -6.08 8.40 3.35
N GLU A 130 -5.56 9.57 2.98
CA GLU A 130 -4.79 10.45 3.86
C GLU A 130 -5.62 10.88 5.08
N GLN A 131 -6.88 11.28 4.89
CA GLN A 131 -7.76 11.72 5.97
C GLN A 131 -8.15 10.60 6.92
N ALA A 132 -8.35 9.39 6.42
CA ALA A 132 -8.75 8.26 7.25
C ALA A 132 -7.59 7.71 8.10
N THR A 133 -6.35 7.94 7.67
CA THR A 133 -5.13 7.37 8.25
C THR A 133 -4.33 8.38 9.07
N ASN A 134 -4.92 9.52 9.42
CA ASN A 134 -4.31 10.62 10.17
C ASN A 134 -4.94 10.80 11.56
#